data_AF-A0A516QXQ2-F1
#
_entry.id   AF-A0A516QXQ2-F1
#
_cell.length_a   1.000
_cell.length_b   1.000
_cell.length_c   1.000
_cell.angle_alpha   90.00
_cell.angle_beta   90.00
_cell.angle_gamma   90.00
#
_symmetry.space_group_name_H-M   'P 1'
#
loop_
_entity.id
_entity.type
_entity.pdbx_description
1 polymer ?
#
loop_
_entity_poly.entity_id
_entity_poly.type
_entity_poly.pdbx_seq_one_letter_code
_entity_poly.pdbx_strand_id
1 'polypeptide(L)' 'MEYTTVGDLELVERFDYVMIDLDKDETMIEGNTIQYDTLHIEALLQGLKCVAQTCIDRNLSNQEELFAFLEEN' A
#
# COMPACT_ATOMS: atom_id res chain seq x y z
N MET A 1 -18.00 11.16 -1.19
CA MET A 1 -16.71 11.82 -0.99
C MET A 1 -15.67 10.81 -1.42
N GLU A 2 -15.13 10.97 -2.62
CA GLU A 2 -13.97 10.20 -3.09
C GLU A 2 -12.74 10.85 -2.47
N TYR A 3 -12.10 10.13 -1.56
CA TYR A 3 -10.74 10.48 -1.13
C TYR A 3 -9.79 9.52 -1.83
N THR A 4 -9.62 9.71 -3.14
CA THR A 4 -8.52 9.05 -3.85
C THR A 4 -7.32 9.98 -3.75
N THR A 5 -6.55 9.84 -2.67
CA THR A 5 -5.20 10.39 -2.62
C THR A 5 -4.32 9.46 -3.44
N VAL A 6 -4.11 9.79 -4.72
CA VAL A 6 -3.02 9.21 -5.50
C VAL A 6 -1.74 9.86 -4.99
N GLY A 7 -0.99 9.12 -4.17
CA GLY A 7 0.37 9.48 -3.79
C GLY A 7 1.33 8.91 -4.81
N ASP A 8 1.94 9.76 -5.63
CA ASP A 8 3.14 9.38 -6.39
C ASP A 8 4.25 9.09 -5.39
N LEU A 9 4.50 7.81 -5.14
CA LEU A 9 5.55 7.39 -4.22
C LEU A 9 6.81 7.09 -5.02
N GLU A 10 7.61 8.13 -5.29
CA GLU A 10 8.97 7.95 -5.82
C GLU A 10 9.83 7.27 -4.76
N LEU A 11 9.96 5.94 -4.87
CA LEU A 11 10.90 5.16 -4.09
C LEU A 11 12.33 5.42 -4.59
N VAL A 12 12.95 6.48 -4.05
CA VAL A 12 14.36 6.82 -4.31
C VAL A 12 15.33 5.73 -3.78
N GLU A 13 14.97 4.97 -2.74
CA GLU A 13 15.73 3.83 -2.23
C GLU A 13 14.89 2.56 -1.98
N ARG A 14 15.56 1.40 -1.93
CA ARG A 14 14.96 0.07 -1.84
C ARG A 14 14.54 -0.24 -0.41
N PHE A 15 13.26 -0.56 -0.21
CA PHE A 15 12.87 -1.43 0.90
C PHE A 15 13.34 -2.86 0.61
N ASP A 16 13.85 -3.54 1.63
CA ASP A 16 14.19 -4.95 1.54
C ASP A 16 12.92 -5.81 1.61
N TYR A 17 12.00 -5.48 2.54
CA TYR A 17 10.63 -5.96 2.49
C TYR A 17 9.65 -5.04 3.26
N VAL A 18 8.37 -5.15 2.89
CA VAL A 18 7.24 -4.62 3.63
C VAL A 18 6.31 -5.78 3.95
N MET A 19 5.96 -5.96 5.23
CA MET A 19 4.98 -6.93 5.71
C MET A 19 3.75 -6.17 6.20
N ILE A 20 2.57 -6.68 5.85
CA ILE A 20 1.28 -6.17 6.32
C ILE A 20 0.49 -7.36 6.84
N ASP A 21 0.17 -7.34 8.13
CA ASP A 21 -0.74 -8.28 8.78
C ASP A 21 -2.06 -7.56 9.03
N LEU A 22 -3.05 -7.83 8.16
CA LEU A 22 -4.37 -7.20 8.25
C LEU A 22 -5.17 -7.70 9.45
N ASP A 23 -4.95 -8.95 9.88
CA ASP A 23 -5.67 -9.54 11.02
C ASP A 23 -5.21 -8.92 12.35
N LYS A 24 -3.91 -8.60 12.46
CA LYS A 24 -3.32 -7.96 13.66
C LYS A 24 -3.21 -6.44 13.57
N ASP A 25 -3.53 -5.85 12.43
CA ASP A 25 -3.30 -4.43 12.11
C ASP A 25 -1.80 -4.02 12.21
N GLU A 26 -0.89 -4.98 12.05
CA GLU A 26 0.56 -4.78 12.20
C GLU A 26 1.23 -4.55 10.84
N THR A 27 2.25 -3.70 10.82
CA THR A 27 3.11 -3.47 9.65
C THR A 27 4.56 -3.45 10.04
N MET A 28 5.40 -4.04 9.19
CA MET A 28 6.84 -4.03 9.34
C MET A 28 7.49 -3.58 8.03
N ILE A 29 8.47 -2.70 8.16
CA ILE A 29 9.34 -2.30 7.05
C ILE A 29 10.75 -2.65 7.44
N GLU A 30 11.45 -3.35 6.56
CA GLU A 30 12.89 -3.52 6.64
C GLU A 30 13.52 -2.84 5.42
N GLY A 31 14.56 -2.04 5.65
CA GLY A 31 15.26 -1.29 4.62
C GLY A 31 15.73 0.07 5.12
N ASN A 32 16.34 0.86 4.24
CA ASN A 32 16.79 2.20 4.57
C ASN A 32 15.62 3.20 4.53
N THR A 33 15.09 3.55 5.70
CA THR A 33 14.01 4.53 5.81
C THR A 33 14.50 5.94 6.16
N ILE A 34 15.81 6.15 6.29
CA ILE A 34 16.41 7.40 6.84
C ILE A 34 16.05 8.63 5.99
N GLN A 35 15.82 8.44 4.69
CA GLN A 35 15.51 9.52 3.75
C GLN A 35 14.02 9.89 3.69
N TYR A 36 13.15 9.05 4.25
CA TYR A 36 11.71 9.29 4.26
C TYR A 36 11.29 9.83 5.62
N ASP A 37 10.48 10.89 5.63
CA ASP A 37 9.83 11.26 6.88
C ASP A 37 8.77 10.21 7.26
N THR A 38 8.42 10.19 8.55
CA THR A 38 7.47 9.23 9.11
C THR A 38 6.09 9.34 8.46
N LEU A 39 5.66 10.52 8.02
CA LEU A 39 4.35 10.73 7.40
C LEU A 39 4.24 10.06 6.03
N HIS A 40 5.30 10.13 5.22
CA HIS A 40 5.32 9.45 3.91
C HIS A 40 5.32 7.93 4.08
N ILE A 41 6.04 7.41 5.07
CA ILE A 41 6.04 5.98 5.38
C ILE A 41 4.65 5.53 5.86
N GLU A 42 4.02 6.29 6.75
CA GLU A 42 2.67 6.00 7.22
C GLU A 42 1.65 6.04 6.07
N ALA A 43 1.73 7.05 5.20
CA ALA A 43 0.86 7.16 4.03
C ALA A 43 1.02 5.96 3.08
N LEU A 44 2.25 5.52 2.81
CA LEU A 44 2.51 4.31 2.03
C LEU A 44 1.87 3.07 2.68
N LEU A 45 2.13 2.85 3.97
CA LEU A 45 1.61 1.69 4.69
C LEU A 45 0.08 1.67 4.69
N GLN A 46 -0.56 2.82 4.88
CA GLN A 46 -2.02 2.93 4.79
C GLN A 46 -2.54 2.65 3.38
N GLY A 47 -1.86 3.15 2.34
CA GLY A 47 -2.20 2.84 0.95
C GLY A 47 -2.12 1.34 0.66
N LEU A 48 -1.03 0.68 1.09
CA LEU A 48 -0.85 -0.75 0.90
C LEU A 48 -1.89 -1.58 1.70
N LYS A 49 -2.22 -1.18 2.94
CA LYS A 49 -3.30 -1.79 3.73
C LYS A 49 -4.63 -1.71 2.97
N CYS A 50 -4.97 -0.53 2.44
CA CYS A 50 -6.19 -0.30 1.69
C CYS A 50 -6.27 -1.19 0.44
N VAL A 51 -5.18 -1.29 -0.33
CA VAL A 51 -5.09 -2.16 -1.50
C VAL A 51 -5.25 -3.63 -1.10
N ALA A 52 -4.52 -4.09 -0.08
CA ALA A 52 -4.58 -5.47 0.36
C ALA A 52 -6.00 -5.86 0.85
N GLN A 53 -6.64 -4.99 1.63
CA GLN A 53 -8.03 -5.18 2.07
C GLN A 53 -9.00 -5.20 0.90
N THR A 54 -8.82 -4.30 -0.08
CA THR A 54 -9.64 -4.26 -1.29
C THR A 54 -9.54 -5.58 -2.07
N CYS A 55 -8.34 -6.13 -2.22
CA CYS A 55 -8.14 -7.43 -2.87
C CYS A 55 -8.90 -8.55 -2.14
N ILE A 56 -8.88 -8.57 -0.80
CA ILE A 56 -9.62 -9.56 0.00
C ILE A 56 -11.13 -9.38 -0.18
N ASP A 57 -11.64 -8.17 0.03
CA ASP A 57 -13.07 -7.86 0.01
C ASP A 57 -13.71 -8.11 -1.36
N ARG A 58 -12.93 -7.92 -2.43
CA ARG A 58 -13.35 -8.11 -3.82
C ARG A 58 -12.92 -9.45 -4.41
N ASN A 59 -12.23 -10.29 -3.64
CA ASN A 59 -11.69 -11.58 -4.08
C ASN A 59 -10.81 -11.44 -5.35
N LEU A 60 -9.95 -10.42 -5.36
CA LEU A 60 -8.99 -10.14 -6.44
C LEU A 60 -7.71 -10.92 -6.13
N SER A 61 -7.30 -11.74 -7.08
CA SER A 61 -6.25 -12.73 -6.91
C SER A 61 -4.92 -12.33 -7.56
N ASN A 62 -4.93 -11.30 -8.39
CA ASN A 62 -3.78 -10.87 -9.16
C ASN A 62 -3.84 -9.38 -9.53
N GLN A 63 -2.74 -8.88 -10.09
CA GLN A 63 -2.58 -7.48 -10.46
C GLN A 63 -3.54 -7.03 -11.57
N GLU A 64 -3.85 -7.89 -12.54
CA GLU A 64 -4.75 -7.55 -13.65
C GLU A 64 -6.17 -7.28 -13.14
N GLU A 65 -6.67 -8.14 -12.25
CA GLU A 65 -7.96 -7.98 -11.58
C GLU A 65 -8.01 -6.71 -10.71
N LEU A 66 -6.92 -6.41 -9.99
CA LEU A 66 -6.82 -5.18 -9.20
C LEU A 66 -6.86 -3.93 -10.08
N PHE A 67 -6.08 -3.91 -11.16
CA PHE A 67 -6.04 -2.75 -12.05
C PHE A 67 -7.36 -2.55 -12.80
N ALA A 68 -7.99 -3.62 -13.29
CA ALA A 68 -9.33 -3.53 -13.87
C ALA A 68 -10.33 -2.93 -12.87
N PHE A 69 -10.32 -3.38 -11.61
CA PHE A 69 -11.20 -2.83 -10.57
C PHE A 69 -10.96 -1.33 -10.32
N LEU A 70 -9.71 -0.89 -10.29
CA LEU A 70 -9.33 0.51 -10.06
C LEU A 70 -9.62 1.43 -11.25
N GLU A 71 -9.64 0.92 -12.48
CA GLU A 71 -10.00 1.70 -13.66
C GLU A 71 -11.53 1.91 -13.80
N GLU A 72 -12.32 1.04 -13.19
CA GLU A 72 -13.79 1.10 -13.22
C GLU A 72 -14.41 2.01 -12.14
N ASN A 73 -13.62 2.48 -11.17
CA ASN A 73 -14.06 3.28 -10.01
C ASN A 73 -13.24 4.56 -9.85
#